data_AF-A8F4L6-F1
#
_entry.id   AF-A8F4L6-F1
#
_cell.length_a   1.000
_cell.length_b   1.000
_cell.length_c   1.000
_cell.angle_alpha   90.00
_cell.angle_beta   90.00
_cell.angle_gamma   90.00
#
_symmetry.space_group_name_H-M   'P 1'
#
loop_
_entity.id
_entity.type
_entity.pdbx_description
1 polymer ?
#
loop_
_entity_poly.entity_id
_entity_poly.type
_entity_poly.pdbx_seq_one_letter_code
_entity_poly.pdbx_strand_id
1 'polypeptide(L)'
;MVLVLLSLICLSEAFGIDICTQLKYVHADCLLNVPLQVLLKDISLLSMGCNQNLDIARDVGYFAGMVARSYGFNYVAFGTLDTLDELDPNPVDRISRSPYITAQVITYLAEGFVNSGVIPVVNATGNIDAEVVRALVNRKAIYPSLVESENKIQKLIDLGYETVFVLVDGSVKGKLPNLRIDTKVNLSEIEQIRKKVLEGAIVLLSRSEEIINVNQPFSKTGVLVFSNEEWLLEQAKEVIRGSRIPTGRAP
;
A
#
# COMPACT_ATOMS: atom_id res chain seq x y z
N MET A 1 0.93 21.90 -33.56
CA MET A 1 1.52 20.59 -33.88
C MET A 1 3.03 20.73 -33.73
N VAL A 2 3.55 20.45 -32.54
CA VAL A 2 5.00 20.45 -32.27
C VAL A 2 5.31 19.06 -31.73
N LEU A 3 6.02 18.30 -32.57
CA LEU A 3 6.74 17.09 -32.20
C LEU A 3 7.74 17.47 -31.10
N VAL A 4 7.62 16.85 -29.92
CA VAL A 4 8.76 16.65 -29.03
C VAL A 4 9.08 15.17 -29.08
N LEU A 5 10.11 14.87 -29.85
CA LEU A 5 10.69 13.55 -30.05
C LEU A 5 11.43 13.11 -28.77
N LEU A 6 11.17 11.87 -28.37
CA LEU A 6 12.10 10.92 -27.77
C LEU A 6 13.16 11.44 -26.76
N SER A 7 12.82 11.38 -25.48
CA SER A 7 13.79 11.02 -24.42
C SER A 7 13.06 10.61 -23.13
N LEU A 8 12.34 9.49 -23.16
CA LEU A 8 11.80 8.84 -21.93
C LEU A 8 11.57 7.34 -22.12
N ILE A 9 12.31 6.74 -23.04
CA ILE A 9 12.41 5.29 -23.23
C ILE A 9 13.89 4.99 -23.02
N CYS A 10 14.27 4.65 -21.78
CA CYS A 10 15.52 3.95 -21.39
C CYS A 10 15.84 4.14 -19.89
N LEU A 11 14.85 3.95 -19.01
CA LEU A 11 15.14 3.70 -17.58
C LEU A 11 14.60 2.36 -17.08
N SER A 12 13.97 1.55 -17.95
CA SER A 12 13.34 0.27 -17.58
C SER A 12 14.16 -0.97 -17.93
N GLU A 13 15.30 -0.87 -18.63
CA GLU A 13 16.03 -2.07 -19.10
C GLU A 13 17.21 -2.49 -18.21
N ALA A 14 17.59 -1.70 -17.20
CA ALA A 14 18.73 -2.03 -16.34
C ALA A 14 18.35 -2.66 -14.98
N PHE A 15 17.08 -2.57 -14.57
CA PHE A 15 16.57 -3.19 -13.35
C PHE A 15 15.18 -3.72 -13.66
N GLY A 16 14.96 -5.03 -13.51
CA GLY A 16 13.76 -5.78 -13.94
C GLY A 16 12.48 -5.46 -13.17
N ILE A 17 12.13 -4.18 -13.03
CA ILE A 17 10.83 -3.71 -12.57
C ILE A 17 10.20 -2.96 -13.73
N ASP A 18 9.02 -3.43 -14.15
CA ASP A 18 8.11 -2.64 -14.94
C ASP A 18 7.51 -1.55 -14.02
N ILE A 19 8.20 -0.40 -13.92
CA ILE A 19 7.71 0.75 -13.14
C ILE A 19 6.45 1.21 -13.86
N CYS A 20 5.28 0.86 -13.29
CA CYS A 20 4.03 0.66 -14.00
C CYS A 20 3.78 1.61 -15.18
N THR A 21 3.84 1.04 -16.38
CA THR A 21 3.41 1.66 -17.64
C THR A 21 1.94 2.08 -17.69
N GLN A 22 1.17 1.81 -16.63
CA GLN A 22 -0.27 2.04 -16.55
C GLN A 22 -0.65 3.49 -16.17
N LEU A 23 0.28 4.28 -15.62
CA LEU A 23 0.02 5.67 -15.19
C LEU A 23 0.11 6.71 -16.31
N LYS A 24 0.26 6.29 -17.58
CA LYS A 24 0.58 7.16 -18.73
C LYS A 24 -0.44 8.26 -19.06
N TYR A 25 -1.63 8.27 -18.47
CA TYR A 25 -2.74 9.14 -18.88
C TYR A 25 -3.45 9.86 -17.72
N VAL A 26 -2.70 10.53 -16.84
CA VAL A 26 -3.33 11.29 -15.74
C VAL A 26 -2.80 12.72 -15.71
N HIS A 27 -3.72 13.68 -15.63
CA HIS A 27 -3.39 15.10 -15.56
C HIS A 27 -2.91 15.47 -14.15
N ALA A 28 -1.81 16.21 -14.08
CA ALA A 28 -1.24 16.72 -12.83
C ALA A 28 -2.26 17.60 -12.09
N ASP A 29 -2.17 17.60 -10.76
CA ASP A 29 -3.12 18.13 -9.74
C ASP A 29 -4.22 17.17 -9.27
N CYS A 30 -4.36 15.99 -9.88
CA CYS A 30 -5.32 14.98 -9.44
C CYS A 30 -4.82 14.15 -8.25
N LEU A 31 -5.75 13.75 -7.37
CA LEU A 31 -5.53 12.69 -6.40
C LEU A 31 -5.26 11.37 -7.14
N LEU A 32 -4.08 10.77 -6.95
CA LEU A 32 -3.81 9.45 -7.49
C LEU A 32 -4.50 8.39 -6.63
N ASN A 33 -5.50 7.71 -7.18
CA ASN A 33 -6.21 6.62 -6.50
C ASN A 33 -6.05 5.31 -7.28
N VAL A 34 -4.98 4.58 -6.98
CA VAL A 34 -4.69 3.26 -7.56
C VAL A 34 -4.24 2.30 -6.46
N PRO A 35 -4.42 0.98 -6.64
CA PRO A 35 -3.87 -0.01 -5.72
C PRO A 35 -2.35 0.14 -5.57
N LEU A 36 -1.81 -0.19 -4.40
CA LEU A 36 -0.39 -0.05 -4.11
C LEU A 36 0.49 -0.89 -5.06
N GLN A 37 -0.03 -2.02 -5.52
CA GLN A 37 0.59 -2.91 -6.50
C GLN A 37 0.87 -2.23 -7.84
N VAL A 38 0.11 -1.17 -8.18
CA VAL A 38 0.33 -0.34 -9.37
C VAL A 38 1.52 0.61 -9.15
N LEU A 39 1.79 1.04 -7.93
CA LEU A 39 2.99 1.86 -7.65
C LEU A 39 4.23 0.99 -7.50
N LEU A 40 4.09 -0.17 -6.85
CA LEU A 40 5.17 -1.10 -6.54
C LEU A 40 4.70 -2.52 -6.81
N LYS A 41 5.25 -3.14 -7.88
CA LYS A 41 4.89 -4.49 -8.34
C LYS A 41 4.79 -5.48 -7.16
N ASP A 42 3.71 -6.26 -7.13
CA ASP A 42 3.44 -7.33 -6.15
C ASP A 42 3.32 -6.90 -4.66
N ILE A 43 3.56 -5.62 -4.32
CA ILE A 43 3.40 -5.13 -2.95
C ILE A 43 1.93 -4.77 -2.70
N SER A 44 1.22 -5.65 -2.02
CA SER A 44 -0.15 -5.44 -1.58
C SER A 44 -0.23 -4.85 -0.16
N LEU A 45 -1.39 -4.29 0.21
CA LEU A 45 -1.66 -3.91 1.60
C LEU A 45 -1.52 -5.11 2.54
N LEU A 46 -1.97 -6.28 2.08
CA LEU A 46 -1.94 -7.50 2.86
C LEU A 46 -0.51 -8.01 3.08
N SER A 47 0.36 -7.87 2.07
CA SER A 47 1.78 -8.24 2.21
C SER A 47 2.46 -7.45 3.32
N MET A 48 2.06 -6.19 3.56
CA MET A 48 2.59 -5.37 4.64
C MET A 48 2.03 -5.77 6.01
N GLY A 49 0.73 -6.05 6.10
CA GLY A 49 0.15 -6.53 7.35
C GLY A 49 0.66 -7.92 7.76
N CYS A 50 0.98 -8.77 6.78
CA CYS A 50 1.64 -10.06 6.99
C CYS A 50 3.14 -9.92 7.27
N ASN A 51 3.76 -8.75 7.12
CA ASN A 51 5.18 -8.60 7.37
C ASN A 51 5.48 -8.59 8.89
N GLN A 52 6.49 -9.33 9.34
CA GLN A 52 6.89 -9.29 10.75
C GLN A 52 7.42 -7.91 11.17
N ASN A 53 8.05 -7.19 10.25
CA ASN A 53 8.54 -5.83 10.46
C ASN A 53 7.57 -4.82 9.82
N LEU A 54 6.63 -4.30 10.60
CA LEU A 54 5.64 -3.34 10.08
C LEU A 54 6.29 -2.01 9.65
N ASP A 55 7.45 -1.64 10.19
CA ASP A 55 8.15 -0.40 9.84
C ASP A 55 8.56 -0.34 8.37
N ILE A 56 8.66 -1.48 7.68
CA ILE A 56 8.92 -1.54 6.23
C ILE A 56 7.87 -0.76 5.43
N ALA A 57 6.66 -0.63 5.97
CA ALA A 57 5.58 0.16 5.38
C ALA A 57 5.99 1.63 5.16
N ARG A 58 6.93 2.16 5.97
CA ARG A 58 7.49 3.51 5.77
C ARG A 58 8.33 3.60 4.52
N ASP A 59 9.21 2.64 4.29
CA ASP A 59 10.03 2.57 3.08
C ASP A 59 9.15 2.36 1.85
N VAL A 60 8.14 1.50 1.97
CA VAL A 60 7.13 1.29 0.92
C VAL A 60 6.41 2.59 0.58
N GLY A 61 5.90 3.32 1.58
CA GLY A 61 5.25 4.62 1.37
C GLY A 61 6.18 5.64 0.71
N TYR A 62 7.45 5.66 1.10
CA TYR A 62 8.46 6.54 0.51
C TYR A 62 8.67 6.24 -0.98
N PHE A 63 8.92 4.98 -1.34
CA PHE A 63 9.16 4.62 -2.75
C PHE A 63 7.89 4.71 -3.60
N ALA A 64 6.72 4.33 -3.06
CA ALA A 64 5.44 4.52 -3.74
C ALA A 64 5.17 6.01 -4.03
N GLY A 65 5.48 6.89 -3.07
CA GLY A 65 5.39 8.32 -3.25
C GLY A 65 6.41 8.88 -4.24
N MET A 66 7.65 8.37 -4.28
CA MET A 66 8.64 8.74 -5.30
C MET A 66 8.18 8.35 -6.71
N VAL A 67 7.57 7.17 -6.86
CA VAL A 67 6.95 6.76 -8.12
C VAL A 67 5.84 7.74 -8.48
N ALA A 68 4.90 8.03 -7.58
CA ALA A 68 3.82 8.98 -7.84
C ALA A 68 4.33 10.38 -8.26
N ARG A 69 5.36 10.91 -7.58
CA ARG A 69 5.97 12.20 -7.94
C ARG A 69 6.67 12.19 -9.29
N SER A 70 7.27 11.07 -9.69
CA SER A 70 7.86 10.92 -11.02
C SER A 70 6.83 11.10 -12.14
N TYR A 71 5.54 10.88 -11.83
CA TYR A 71 4.40 11.11 -12.71
C TYR A 71 3.65 12.43 -12.44
N GLY A 72 4.17 13.30 -11.57
CA GLY A 72 3.60 14.63 -11.30
C GLY A 72 2.47 14.68 -10.28
N PHE A 73 2.27 13.62 -9.49
CA PHE A 73 1.25 13.60 -8.45
C PHE A 73 1.74 14.19 -7.12
N ASN A 74 0.88 15.00 -6.51
CA ASN A 74 1.11 15.60 -5.19
C ASN A 74 0.30 14.92 -4.08
N TYR A 75 -0.72 14.14 -4.45
CA TYR A 75 -1.65 13.48 -3.52
C TYR A 75 -1.82 12.02 -3.94
N VAL A 76 -1.80 11.10 -2.96
CA VAL A 76 -2.04 9.67 -3.19
C VAL A 76 -3.08 9.17 -2.21
N ALA A 77 -4.16 8.58 -2.75
CA ALA A 77 -5.10 7.80 -1.96
C ALA A 77 -4.47 6.44 -1.64
N PHE A 78 -4.46 6.06 -0.37
CA PHE A 78 -3.80 4.83 0.09
C PHE A 78 -4.53 4.18 1.26
N GLY A 79 -4.19 2.91 1.52
CA GLY A 79 -4.70 2.18 2.68
C GLY A 79 -6.20 1.87 2.59
N THR A 80 -6.78 1.58 3.75
CA THR A 80 -8.20 1.32 3.95
C THR A 80 -8.53 1.61 5.42
N LEU A 81 -9.77 1.98 5.74
CA LEU A 81 -10.26 2.05 7.13
C LEU A 81 -11.03 0.79 7.57
N ASP A 82 -10.93 -0.27 6.78
CA ASP A 82 -11.55 -1.56 7.03
C ASP A 82 -10.51 -2.60 7.48
N THR A 83 -10.96 -3.61 8.22
CA THR A 83 -10.14 -4.78 8.56
C THR A 83 -10.37 -5.92 7.57
N LEU A 84 -9.46 -6.89 7.56
CA LEU A 84 -9.61 -8.11 6.76
C LEU A 84 -10.70 -9.00 7.37
N ASP A 85 -11.63 -9.45 6.55
CA ASP A 85 -12.65 -10.45 6.85
C ASP A 85 -12.45 -11.71 5.99
N GLU A 86 -12.87 -12.89 6.47
CA GLU A 86 -12.67 -14.16 5.73
C GLU A 86 -13.44 -14.23 4.41
N LEU A 87 -14.46 -13.39 4.24
CA LEU A 87 -15.30 -13.29 3.05
C LEU A 87 -14.93 -12.11 2.16
N ASP A 88 -13.80 -11.43 2.43
CA ASP A 88 -13.37 -10.30 1.62
C ASP A 88 -13.19 -10.71 0.14
N PRO A 89 -13.85 -10.02 -0.81
CA PRO A 89 -13.71 -10.32 -2.22
C PRO A 89 -12.32 -9.94 -2.76
N ASN A 90 -11.66 -8.97 -2.12
CA ASN A 90 -10.32 -8.50 -2.49
C ASN A 90 -9.40 -8.43 -1.26
N PRO A 91 -8.93 -9.59 -0.73
CA PRO A 91 -8.15 -9.64 0.50
C PRO A 91 -6.83 -8.85 0.44
N VAL A 92 -6.23 -8.77 -0.75
CA VAL A 92 -4.96 -8.05 -0.97
C VAL A 92 -5.06 -6.53 -0.75
N ASP A 93 -6.28 -5.99 -0.76
CA ASP A 93 -6.60 -4.59 -0.50
C ASP A 93 -6.93 -4.33 0.98
N ARG A 94 -6.68 -5.30 1.85
CA ARG A 94 -6.78 -5.17 3.31
C ARG A 94 -5.41 -5.34 3.91
N ILE A 95 -5.21 -4.80 5.12
CA ILE A 95 -3.93 -4.90 5.81
C ILE A 95 -3.91 -6.12 6.72
N SER A 96 -4.84 -6.20 7.67
CA SER A 96 -4.90 -7.28 8.65
C SER A 96 -6.29 -7.37 9.27
N ARG A 97 -6.60 -8.52 9.88
CA ARG A 97 -7.77 -8.68 10.76
C ARG A 97 -7.67 -7.82 12.01
N SER A 98 -6.47 -7.39 12.41
CA SER A 98 -6.24 -6.57 13.60
C SER A 98 -6.37 -5.07 13.29
N PRO A 99 -7.32 -4.35 13.91
CA PRO A 99 -7.44 -2.91 13.75
C PRO A 99 -6.16 -2.15 14.13
N TYR A 100 -5.42 -2.66 15.12
CA TYR A 100 -4.16 -2.06 15.59
C TYR A 100 -3.02 -2.21 14.58
N ILE A 101 -2.90 -3.36 13.91
CA ILE A 101 -1.91 -3.59 12.85
C ILE A 101 -2.26 -2.73 11.64
N THR A 102 -3.54 -2.71 11.25
CA THR A 102 -4.05 -1.87 10.18
C THR A 102 -3.71 -0.40 10.42
N ALA A 103 -4.05 0.14 11.59
CA ALA A 103 -3.72 1.53 11.94
C ALA A 103 -2.20 1.80 11.93
N GLN A 104 -1.38 0.86 12.44
CA GLN A 104 0.07 1.02 12.47
C GLN A 104 0.69 1.11 11.07
N VAL A 105 0.28 0.21 10.17
CA VAL A 105 0.75 0.21 8.78
C VAL A 105 0.30 1.47 8.05
N ILE A 106 -0.92 1.95 8.28
CA ILE A 106 -1.40 3.23 7.72
C ILE A 106 -0.52 4.39 8.20
N THR A 107 -0.20 4.47 9.50
CA THR A 107 0.68 5.51 10.04
C THR A 107 2.05 5.49 9.35
N TYR A 108 2.68 4.32 9.22
CA TYR A 108 4.00 4.22 8.59
C TYR A 108 3.98 4.51 7.10
N LEU A 109 2.98 4.02 6.36
CA LEU A 109 2.80 4.40 4.95
C LEU A 109 2.67 5.91 4.78
N ALA A 110 1.84 6.55 5.61
CA ALA A 110 1.63 7.99 5.56
C ALA A 110 2.92 8.76 5.83
N GLU A 111 3.70 8.36 6.83
CA GLU A 111 5.04 8.92 7.09
C GLU A 111 5.95 8.79 5.86
N GLY A 112 5.96 7.61 5.22
CA GLY A 112 6.70 7.37 3.98
C GLY A 112 6.30 8.33 2.86
N PHE A 113 5.00 8.45 2.59
CA PHE A 113 4.47 9.38 1.58
C PHE A 113 4.88 10.83 1.87
N VAL A 114 4.72 11.30 3.11
CA VAL A 114 5.14 12.66 3.50
C VAL A 114 6.64 12.85 3.25
N ASN A 115 7.48 11.89 3.65
CA ASN A 115 8.94 11.94 3.44
C ASN A 115 9.33 11.96 1.96
N SER A 116 8.50 11.39 1.09
CA SER A 116 8.71 11.44 -0.36
C SER A 116 8.30 12.78 -0.99
N GLY A 117 7.55 13.63 -0.27
CA GLY A 117 6.97 14.86 -0.80
C GLY A 117 5.54 14.70 -1.34
N VAL A 118 4.85 13.62 -0.99
CA VAL A 118 3.46 13.35 -1.37
C VAL A 118 2.55 13.50 -0.16
N ILE A 119 1.38 14.07 -0.35
CA ILE A 119 0.36 14.14 0.69
C ILE A 119 -0.43 12.82 0.70
N PRO A 120 -0.35 12.05 1.80
CA PRO A 120 -1.16 10.86 1.96
C PRO A 120 -2.63 11.25 2.18
N VAL A 121 -3.52 10.61 1.42
CA VAL A 121 -4.97 10.70 1.60
C VAL A 121 -5.48 9.31 1.96
N VAL A 122 -5.95 9.10 3.18
CA VAL A 122 -6.44 7.77 3.58
C VAL A 122 -7.70 7.43 2.80
N ASN A 123 -7.72 6.27 2.15
CA ASN A 123 -8.89 5.78 1.48
C ASN A 123 -9.91 5.27 2.50
N ALA A 124 -10.98 6.05 2.70
CA ALA A 124 -12.10 5.75 3.57
C ALA A 124 -13.36 5.40 2.76
N THR A 125 -13.21 4.96 1.52
CA THR A 125 -14.31 4.37 0.72
C THR A 125 -14.60 2.95 1.19
N GLY A 126 -15.81 2.46 0.92
CA GLY A 126 -16.24 1.15 1.41
C GLY A 126 -16.46 1.11 2.92
N ASN A 127 -16.27 -0.03 3.56
CA ASN A 127 -16.57 -0.17 4.98
C ASN A 127 -15.60 0.63 5.87
N ILE A 128 -16.07 0.98 7.06
CA ILE A 128 -15.26 1.66 8.08
C ILE A 128 -15.39 0.87 9.38
N ASP A 129 -14.27 0.31 9.80
CA ASP A 129 -14.07 -0.27 11.11
C ASP A 129 -13.78 0.85 12.12
N ALA A 130 -14.68 1.01 13.09
CA ALA A 130 -14.57 2.06 14.11
C ALA A 130 -13.31 1.89 14.98
N GLU A 131 -12.82 0.67 15.17
CA GLU A 131 -11.62 0.42 15.97
C GLU A 131 -10.35 0.82 15.23
N VAL A 132 -10.30 0.71 13.89
CA VAL A 132 -9.20 1.27 13.08
C VAL A 132 -9.16 2.78 13.24
N VAL A 133 -10.32 3.44 13.13
CA VAL A 133 -10.44 4.89 13.28
C VAL A 133 -9.99 5.34 14.67
N ARG A 134 -10.51 4.72 15.74
CA ARG A 134 -10.10 5.02 17.13
C ARG A 134 -8.61 4.79 17.34
N ALA A 135 -8.07 3.72 16.77
CA ALA A 135 -6.65 3.40 16.82
C ALA A 135 -5.79 4.50 16.15
N LEU A 136 -6.22 5.06 15.02
CA LEU A 136 -5.56 6.18 14.36
C LEU A 136 -5.67 7.49 15.17
N VAL A 137 -6.87 7.81 15.68
CA VAL A 137 -7.12 8.99 16.51
C VAL A 137 -6.24 8.98 17.77
N ASN A 138 -6.18 7.85 18.47
CA ASN A 138 -5.34 7.69 19.67
C ASN A 138 -3.84 7.87 19.37
N ARG A 139 -3.39 7.54 18.15
CA ARG A 139 -2.02 7.76 17.66
C ARG A 139 -1.79 9.19 17.16
N LYS A 140 -2.81 10.04 17.13
CA LYS A 140 -2.80 11.37 16.49
C LYS A 140 -2.45 11.28 14.99
N ALA A 141 -2.77 10.15 14.36
CA ALA A 141 -2.53 9.87 12.96
C ALA A 141 -3.77 10.26 12.15
N ILE A 142 -3.98 11.58 12.00
CA ILE A 142 -5.11 12.15 11.27
C ILE A 142 -4.61 12.73 9.95
N TYR A 143 -5.10 12.16 8.85
CA TYR A 143 -4.73 12.54 7.49
C TYR A 143 -5.98 12.94 6.70
N PRO A 144 -5.85 13.71 5.60
CA PRO A 144 -6.97 13.90 4.69
C PRO A 144 -7.56 12.55 4.26
N SER A 145 -8.86 12.47 4.02
CA SER A 145 -9.53 11.21 3.70
C SER A 145 -10.36 11.30 2.42
N LEU A 146 -10.23 10.27 1.58
CA LEU A 146 -11.09 10.05 0.41
C LEU A 146 -12.37 9.32 0.86
N VAL A 147 -13.53 9.88 0.55
CA VAL A 147 -14.84 9.36 0.98
C VAL A 147 -15.83 9.36 -0.18
N GLU A 148 -16.83 8.48 -0.12
CA GLU A 148 -17.85 8.36 -1.18
C GLU A 148 -19.13 9.16 -0.91
N SER A 149 -19.33 9.67 0.31
CA SER A 149 -20.54 10.44 0.67
C SER A 149 -20.38 11.32 1.91
N GLU A 150 -21.24 12.33 2.03
CA GLU A 150 -21.34 13.21 3.21
C GLU A 150 -21.71 12.45 4.49
N ASN A 151 -22.56 11.42 4.38
CA ASN A 151 -22.89 10.56 5.54
C ASN A 151 -21.64 9.88 6.11
N LYS A 152 -20.68 9.53 5.25
CA LYS A 152 -19.42 8.93 5.66
C LYS A 152 -18.49 9.95 6.33
N ILE A 153 -18.54 11.21 5.91
CA ILE A 153 -17.87 12.32 6.59
C ILE A 153 -18.38 12.45 8.02
N GLN A 154 -19.71 12.52 8.20
CA GLN A 154 -20.31 12.65 9.53
C GLN A 154 -19.93 11.48 10.44
N LYS A 155 -19.98 10.24 9.92
CA LYS A 155 -19.56 9.05 10.68
C LYS A 155 -18.10 9.14 11.17
N LEU A 156 -17.18 9.65 10.35
CA LEU A 156 -15.77 9.82 10.74
C LEU A 156 -15.60 10.92 11.81
N ILE A 157 -16.33 12.03 11.67
CA ILE A 157 -16.34 13.10 12.67
C ILE A 157 -16.88 12.59 14.01
N ASP A 158 -17.96 11.82 14.01
CA ASP A 158 -18.55 11.24 15.23
C ASP A 158 -17.59 10.27 15.95
N LEU A 159 -16.66 9.67 15.20
CA LEU A 159 -15.58 8.82 15.72
C LEU A 159 -14.33 9.62 16.16
N GLY A 160 -14.37 10.95 16.08
CA GLY A 160 -13.27 11.84 16.45
C GLY A 160 -12.19 12.01 15.37
N TYR A 161 -12.45 11.58 14.13
CA TYR A 161 -11.53 11.70 13.00
C TYR A 161 -11.86 12.95 12.18
N GLU A 162 -11.53 14.12 12.73
CA GLU A 162 -11.78 15.42 12.10
C GLU A 162 -10.61 15.82 11.18
N THR A 163 -10.88 15.92 9.88
CA THR A 163 -9.85 16.16 8.85
C THR A 163 -10.42 16.90 7.63
N VAL A 164 -9.59 17.08 6.60
CA VAL A 164 -10.02 17.47 5.26
C VAL A 164 -10.56 16.25 4.53
N PHE A 165 -11.74 16.37 3.91
CA PHE A 165 -12.35 15.28 3.16
C PHE A 165 -12.33 15.59 1.65
N VAL A 166 -11.96 14.59 0.87
CA VAL A 166 -12.03 14.59 -0.60
C VAL A 166 -13.13 13.61 -0.98
N LEU A 167 -14.12 14.05 -1.73
CA LEU A 167 -15.15 13.16 -2.25
C LEU A 167 -14.68 12.51 -3.55
N VAL A 168 -15.22 11.33 -3.85
CA VAL A 168 -14.95 10.59 -5.11
C VAL A 168 -15.28 11.39 -6.38
N ASP A 169 -16.16 12.39 -6.29
CA ASP A 169 -16.49 13.30 -7.38
C ASP A 169 -15.46 14.44 -7.57
N GLY A 170 -14.43 14.47 -6.73
CA GLY A 170 -13.37 15.48 -6.74
C GLY A 170 -13.64 16.72 -5.88
N SER A 171 -14.83 16.83 -5.27
CA SER A 171 -15.11 17.94 -4.36
C SER A 171 -14.34 17.81 -3.05
N VAL A 172 -13.99 18.94 -2.44
CA VAL A 172 -13.16 18.98 -1.21
C VAL A 172 -13.89 19.75 -0.12
N LYS A 173 -13.98 19.16 1.07
CA LYS A 173 -14.47 19.80 2.29
C LYS A 173 -13.28 20.17 3.17
N GLY A 174 -12.98 21.47 3.18
CA GLY A 174 -11.80 22.03 3.84
C GLY A 174 -10.72 22.42 2.86
N LYS A 175 -9.48 22.60 3.35
CA LYS A 175 -8.33 22.99 2.54
C LYS A 175 -7.27 21.91 2.61
N LEU A 176 -7.05 21.21 1.50
CA LEU A 176 -5.97 20.24 1.42
C LEU A 176 -4.62 20.87 1.78
N PRO A 177 -3.75 20.16 2.51
CA PRO A 177 -2.42 20.65 2.78
C PRO A 177 -1.64 20.80 1.48
N ASN A 178 -0.52 21.50 1.56
CA ASN A 178 0.46 21.59 0.48
C ASN A 178 1.84 21.33 1.10
N LEU A 179 2.55 20.34 0.56
CA LEU A 179 3.92 20.03 0.96
C LEU A 179 4.86 20.63 -0.08
N ARG A 180 5.73 21.54 0.36
CA ARG A 180 6.84 22.03 -0.46
C ARG A 180 8.10 21.29 -0.07
N ILE A 181 8.28 20.11 -0.63
CA ILE A 181 9.46 19.27 -0.42
C ILE A 181 10.19 19.15 -1.76
N ASP A 182 11.43 19.66 -1.82
CA ASP A 182 12.28 19.65 -3.01
C ASP A 182 13.19 18.42 -3.04
N THR A 183 12.66 17.26 -2.66
CA THR A 183 13.41 16.00 -2.74
C THR A 183 13.45 15.57 -4.20
N LYS A 184 14.65 15.31 -4.73
CA LYS A 184 14.82 14.75 -6.08
C LYS A 184 14.26 13.33 -6.12
N VAL A 185 13.57 13.00 -7.21
CA VAL A 185 13.09 11.64 -7.46
C VAL A 185 14.29 10.70 -7.59
N ASN A 186 14.35 9.68 -6.74
CA ASN A 186 15.33 8.60 -6.81
C ASN A 186 14.62 7.25 -6.65
N LEU A 187 14.78 6.36 -7.64
CA LEU A 187 14.15 5.05 -7.68
C LEU A 187 15.18 3.90 -7.65
N SER A 188 16.45 4.16 -7.34
CA SER A 188 17.53 3.15 -7.43
C SER A 188 17.34 1.95 -6.49
N GLU A 189 16.69 2.12 -5.35
CA GLU A 189 16.55 1.09 -4.31
C GLU A 189 15.17 0.40 -4.31
N ILE A 190 14.30 0.76 -5.24
CA ILE A 190 12.91 0.27 -5.29
C ILE A 190 12.82 -1.26 -5.38
N GLU A 191 13.72 -1.89 -6.13
CA GLU A 191 13.85 -3.36 -6.23
C GLU A 191 14.23 -4.01 -4.91
N GLN A 192 15.20 -3.41 -4.22
CA GLN A 192 15.67 -3.91 -2.95
C GLN A 192 14.57 -3.85 -1.90
N ILE A 193 13.81 -2.75 -1.85
CA ILE A 193 12.67 -2.63 -0.92
C ILE A 193 11.57 -3.63 -1.28
N ARG A 194 11.21 -3.77 -2.56
CA ARG A 194 10.22 -4.76 -3.00
C ARG A 194 10.59 -6.16 -2.55
N LYS A 195 11.83 -6.59 -2.78
CA LYS A 195 12.31 -7.90 -2.31
C LYS A 195 12.22 -8.03 -0.80
N LYS A 196 12.70 -7.05 -0.03
CA LYS A 196 12.62 -7.06 1.44
C LYS A 196 11.19 -7.23 1.96
N VAL A 197 10.21 -6.57 1.32
CA VAL A 197 8.80 -6.66 1.71
C VAL A 197 8.27 -8.07 1.45
N LEU A 198 8.48 -8.59 0.24
CA LEU A 198 8.00 -9.91 -0.17
C LEU A 198 8.67 -11.03 0.64
N GLU A 199 9.98 -10.92 0.90
CA GLU A 199 10.74 -11.85 1.75
C GLU A 199 10.30 -11.79 3.20
N GLY A 200 9.89 -10.62 3.70
CA GLY A 200 9.39 -10.46 5.07
C GLY A 200 7.94 -10.92 5.25
N ALA A 201 7.27 -11.36 4.19
CA ALA A 201 5.85 -11.72 4.19
C ALA A 201 5.60 -13.18 3.75
N ILE A 202 6.56 -14.09 3.97
CA ILE A 202 6.39 -15.53 3.69
C ILE A 202 5.70 -16.19 4.87
N VAL A 203 4.43 -16.55 4.72
CA VAL A 203 3.58 -17.02 5.81
C VAL A 203 3.41 -18.53 5.73
N LEU A 204 3.80 -19.27 6.76
CA LEU A 204 3.48 -20.69 6.88
C LEU A 204 2.06 -20.86 7.42
N LEU A 205 1.18 -21.48 6.62
CA LEU A 205 -0.21 -21.78 7.03
C LEU A 205 -0.27 -23.16 7.70
N SER A 206 0.23 -24.18 7.01
CA SER A 206 0.39 -25.54 7.55
C SER A 206 1.32 -26.36 6.65
N ARG A 207 2.05 -27.32 7.23
CA ARG A 207 2.91 -28.25 6.49
C ARG A 207 2.20 -29.52 6.02
N SER A 208 0.88 -29.60 6.14
CA SER A 208 0.12 -30.79 5.75
C SER A 208 0.16 -31.07 4.24
N GLU A 209 0.37 -30.04 3.42
CA GLU A 209 0.43 -30.14 1.96
C GLU A 209 1.57 -29.26 1.44
N GLU A 210 2.34 -29.74 0.46
CA GLU A 210 3.42 -28.97 -0.18
C GLU A 210 2.87 -28.02 -1.26
N ILE A 211 2.03 -27.06 -0.85
CA ILE A 211 1.40 -26.08 -1.74
C ILE A 211 1.91 -24.67 -1.45
N ILE A 212 2.14 -23.90 -2.50
CA ILE A 212 2.43 -22.46 -2.42
C ILE A 212 1.22 -21.71 -2.94
N ASN A 213 0.65 -20.87 -2.08
CA ASN A 213 -0.52 -20.06 -2.36
C ASN A 213 -0.06 -18.63 -2.66
N VAL A 214 -0.29 -18.16 -3.88
CA VAL A 214 0.04 -16.78 -4.28
C VAL A 214 -1.21 -15.91 -4.13
N ASN A 215 -1.16 -14.89 -3.26
CA ASN A 215 -2.28 -13.97 -3.00
C ASN A 215 -3.60 -14.66 -2.57
N GLN A 216 -3.51 -15.84 -1.94
CA GLN A 216 -4.67 -16.62 -1.48
C GLN A 216 -4.61 -16.82 0.05
N PRO A 217 -4.92 -15.77 0.84
CA PRO A 217 -4.66 -15.75 2.27
C PRO A 217 -5.55 -16.66 3.12
N PHE A 218 -6.68 -17.10 2.59
CA PHE A 218 -7.62 -17.98 3.30
C PHE A 218 -7.41 -19.46 3.01
N SER A 219 -6.32 -19.80 2.32
CA SER A 219 -5.89 -21.18 2.17
C SER A 219 -5.60 -21.78 3.56
N LYS A 220 -5.99 -23.04 3.77
CA LYS A 220 -5.83 -23.71 5.07
C LYS A 220 -4.47 -24.39 5.22
N THR A 221 -3.80 -24.64 4.11
CA THR A 221 -2.59 -25.47 4.01
C THR A 221 -1.53 -24.76 3.18
N GLY A 222 -0.28 -25.17 3.35
CA GLY A 222 0.85 -24.69 2.57
C GLY A 222 1.50 -23.41 3.08
N VAL A 223 2.11 -22.67 2.16
CA VAL A 223 2.78 -21.39 2.41
C VAL A 223 2.14 -20.30 1.56
N LEU A 224 1.81 -19.16 2.15
CA LEU A 224 1.31 -17.98 1.46
C LEU A 224 2.48 -17.05 1.11
N VAL A 225 2.48 -16.57 -0.15
CA VAL A 225 3.37 -15.54 -0.67
C VAL A 225 2.59 -14.55 -1.54
N PHE A 226 3.22 -13.42 -1.89
CA PHE A 226 2.56 -12.30 -2.59
C PHE A 226 3.08 -12.08 -4.02
N SER A 227 4.06 -12.86 -4.46
CA SER A 227 4.57 -12.86 -5.84
C SER A 227 4.78 -14.30 -6.32
N ASN A 228 4.66 -14.50 -7.64
CA ASN A 228 4.90 -15.78 -8.31
C ASN A 228 6.32 -15.88 -8.91
N GLU A 229 7.22 -14.96 -8.57
CA GLU A 229 8.59 -14.99 -9.07
C GLU A 229 9.39 -16.15 -8.48
N GLU A 230 10.19 -16.81 -9.32
CA GLU A 230 10.92 -18.05 -8.99
C GLU A 230 11.76 -17.93 -7.71
N TRP A 231 12.46 -16.81 -7.55
CA TRP A 231 13.31 -16.57 -6.37
C TRP A 231 12.51 -16.60 -5.06
N LEU A 232 11.25 -16.13 -5.04
CA LEU A 232 10.40 -16.14 -3.85
C LEU A 232 9.75 -17.52 -3.65
N LEU A 233 9.38 -18.18 -4.76
CA LEU A 233 8.83 -19.53 -4.73
C LEU A 233 9.84 -20.54 -4.15
N GLU A 234 11.13 -20.42 -4.48
CA GLU A 234 12.17 -21.27 -3.88
C GLU A 234 12.28 -21.06 -2.36
N GLN A 235 12.24 -19.80 -1.89
CA GLN A 235 12.22 -19.52 -0.45
C GLN A 235 10.98 -20.10 0.24
N ALA A 236 9.82 -20.05 -0.40
CA ALA A 236 8.59 -20.65 0.11
C ALA A 236 8.70 -22.20 0.20
N LYS A 237 9.34 -22.85 -0.77
CA LYS A 237 9.65 -24.30 -0.72
C LYS A 237 10.60 -24.64 0.43
N GLU A 238 11.55 -23.78 0.76
CA GLU A 238 12.41 -24.00 1.93
C GLU A 238 11.60 -23.91 3.24
N VAL A 239 10.67 -22.96 3.33
CA VAL A 239 9.80 -22.80 4.51
C VAL A 239 8.86 -23.99 4.70
N ILE A 240 8.24 -24.49 3.62
CA ILE A 240 7.30 -25.62 3.68
C ILE A 240 8.00 -26.91 4.11
N ARG A 241 9.24 -27.14 3.63
CA ARG A 241 10.11 -28.27 4.01
C ARG A 241 10.73 -28.11 5.40
N GLY A 242 10.65 -26.91 5.97
CA GLY A 242 11.20 -26.59 7.28
C GLY A 242 12.71 -26.36 7.32
N SER A 243 13.36 -26.18 6.16
CA SER A 243 14.77 -25.78 6.08
C SER A 243 14.96 -24.26 6.27
N ARG A 244 13.86 -23.49 6.25
CA ARG A 244 13.83 -22.04 6.54
C ARG A 244 12.68 -21.67 7.47
N ILE A 245 12.89 -20.66 8.31
CA ILE A 245 11.86 -20.13 9.22
C ILE A 245 10.92 -19.20 8.43
N PRO A 246 9.58 -19.29 8.62
CA PRO A 246 8.67 -18.32 8.02
C PRO A 246 8.90 -16.92 8.58
N THR A 247 8.83 -15.94 7.70
CA THR A 247 9.13 -14.53 7.99
C THR A 247 7.88 -13.67 8.10
N GLY A 248 6.75 -14.16 7.64
CA GLY A 248 5.46 -13.49 7.74
C GLY A 248 4.64 -13.94 8.96
N ARG A 249 3.56 -13.21 9.22
CA ARG A 249 2.50 -13.56 10.17
C ARG A 249 1.22 -13.90 9.42
N ALA A 250 0.36 -14.67 10.07
CA ALA A 250 -0.97 -14.96 9.53
C ALA A 250 -1.76 -13.65 9.28
N PRO A 251 -2.50 -13.56 8.16
CA PRO A 251 -3.40 -12.45 7.82
C PRO A 251 -4.37 -11.99 8.92
#